data_AF-A0A8T9SQS0-F1
#
_entry.id   AF-A0A8T9SQS0-F1
#
_cell.length_a   1.000
_cell.length_b   1.000
_cell.length_c   1.000
_cell.angle_alpha   90.00
_cell.angle_beta   90.00
_cell.angle_gamma   90.00
#
_symmetry.space_group_name_H-M   'P 1'
#
loop_
_entity.id
_entity.type
_entity.pdbx_description
1 polymer ?
#
loop_
_entity_poly.entity_id
_entity_poly.type
_entity_poly.pdbx_seq_one_letter_code
_entity_poly.pdbx_strand_id
1 'polypeptide(L)'
;MASSFTRTANVVDLFANTIYPAIIHVAEGRISRLEPTGTVPNPALPYALPGFVDAHVHVESSLLAPSEFARLAVVHGTVATVSDPHEIGNVLGVQGVEYMLKNGRQVPFKFCFGAPSCVPATPFETAGAIISATDIEQLFQRYPEIGYLAEMMNWPGVLNRDADVMEKIRLAQQYNRPVDGHAPGLTGADAVRYIQAGISTDHECFMAGEALDKLQAGMKVLIREGSAARNFEALIDLLPEHYENMMFCSDDKHPDTLVLGHINQLVQRAVARGQEVLKVLRVACRNPVEHYRLPVGLLREGDAADFIVVDNLQDFNVQQTYLNGELVAENGRTLISAVPVEVVNNFIAHPVQAQDFQLSAPTPQPTLRVMECFDGQLITARHDVPARIENGLVVPDVAQDVLKLTVVNRYAAASPAVAFIRGFGLQRGALASSVGHDSHNITAIGCDDESLARAVQLVMEAKGGLAAVGPDGQELLLPLPVAGLMSDQDGYAVAAAYTAVDALAKELGSTLQAPFMTLSFMALLVIPSLKLSDKGLFDGEAFRFVEAVM
;
A
#
# COMPACT_ATOMS: atom_id res chain seq x y z
N MET A 1 0.64 -32.72 -13.52
CA MET A 1 0.08 -33.69 -12.55
C MET A 1 0.49 -33.18 -11.19
N ALA A 2 -0.47 -32.84 -10.32
CA ALA A 2 -0.15 -32.38 -8.97
C ALA A 2 0.72 -33.42 -8.26
N SER A 3 1.90 -33.02 -7.80
CA SER A 3 2.89 -33.94 -7.23
C SER A 3 2.43 -34.45 -5.87
N SER A 4 2.35 -35.78 -5.70
CA SER A 4 2.28 -36.38 -4.38
C SER A 4 3.66 -36.41 -3.75
N PHE A 5 3.78 -35.97 -2.50
CA PHE A 5 5.02 -36.02 -1.74
C PHE A 5 4.75 -36.15 -0.24
N THR A 6 5.81 -36.44 0.51
CA THR A 6 5.77 -36.42 1.97
C THR A 6 6.81 -35.44 2.52
N ARG A 7 6.50 -34.80 3.64
CA ARG A 7 7.41 -33.91 4.35
C ARG A 7 7.33 -34.18 5.85
N THR A 8 8.48 -34.39 6.50
CA THR A 8 8.54 -34.55 7.95
C THR A 8 8.90 -33.22 8.60
N ALA A 9 8.10 -32.75 9.56
CA ALA A 9 8.28 -31.48 10.25
C ALA A 9 7.56 -31.48 11.62
N ASN A 10 7.88 -30.49 12.45
CA ASN A 10 7.04 -30.09 13.59
C ASN A 10 5.84 -29.30 13.07
N VAL A 11 4.66 -29.91 13.03
CA VAL A 11 3.42 -29.28 12.57
C VAL A 11 2.89 -28.35 13.65
N VAL A 12 2.61 -27.10 13.28
CA VAL A 12 1.93 -26.11 14.12
C VAL A 12 0.43 -26.15 13.81
N ASP A 13 -0.36 -26.64 14.76
CA ASP A 13 -1.83 -26.70 14.67
C ASP A 13 -2.44 -25.52 15.43
N LEU A 14 -2.91 -24.51 14.69
CA LEU A 14 -3.52 -23.28 15.23
C LEU A 14 -5.00 -23.45 15.66
N PHE A 15 -5.58 -24.64 15.48
CA PHE A 15 -6.92 -24.95 15.99
C PHE A 15 -6.84 -25.66 17.33
N ALA A 16 -5.93 -26.62 17.45
CA ALA A 16 -5.66 -27.30 18.70
C ALA A 16 -4.72 -26.51 19.64
N ASN A 17 -4.04 -25.48 19.13
CA ASN A 17 -2.95 -24.77 19.81
C ASN A 17 -1.85 -25.72 20.30
N THR A 18 -1.38 -26.58 19.40
CA THR A 18 -0.34 -27.58 19.71
C THR A 18 0.75 -27.60 18.64
N ILE A 19 1.90 -28.15 19.00
CA ILE A 19 3.01 -28.39 18.10
C ILE A 19 3.49 -29.83 18.29
N TYR A 20 3.54 -30.61 17.21
CA TYR A 20 3.93 -32.02 17.27
C TYR A 20 4.65 -32.47 15.99
N PRO A 21 5.58 -33.42 16.06
CA PRO A 21 6.28 -33.93 14.89
C PRO A 21 5.35 -34.87 14.09
N ALA A 22 5.25 -34.65 12.78
CA ALA A 22 4.42 -35.46 11.89
C ALA A 22 5.03 -35.62 10.49
N ILE A 23 4.56 -36.65 9.78
CA ILE A 23 4.73 -36.77 8.34
C ILE A 23 3.48 -36.16 7.67
N ILE A 24 3.69 -35.10 6.91
CA ILE A 24 2.68 -34.43 6.10
C ILE A 24 2.62 -35.15 4.76
N HIS A 25 1.49 -35.79 4.46
CA HIS A 25 1.24 -36.43 3.17
C HIS A 25 0.43 -35.46 2.30
N VAL A 26 1.00 -35.10 1.15
CA VAL A 26 0.35 -34.25 0.16
C VAL A 26 0.03 -35.06 -1.08
N ALA A 27 -1.21 -34.97 -1.55
CA ALA A 27 -1.66 -35.59 -2.79
C ALA A 27 -2.71 -34.68 -3.46
N GLU A 28 -2.65 -34.58 -4.78
CA GLU A 28 -3.62 -33.80 -5.57
C GLU A 28 -3.77 -32.35 -5.09
N GLY A 29 -2.66 -31.75 -4.66
CA GLY A 29 -2.60 -30.37 -4.17
C GLY A 29 -3.23 -30.14 -2.79
N ARG A 30 -3.56 -31.21 -2.06
CA ARG A 30 -4.17 -31.17 -0.72
C ARG A 30 -3.37 -31.95 0.30
N ILE A 31 -3.54 -31.60 1.57
CA ILE A 31 -3.03 -32.41 2.68
C ILE A 31 -3.94 -33.61 2.82
N SER A 32 -3.50 -34.77 2.34
CA SER A 32 -4.31 -35.99 2.38
C SER A 32 -4.31 -36.63 3.77
N ARG A 33 -3.22 -36.46 4.52
CA ARG A 33 -3.04 -37.03 5.86
C ARG A 33 -1.93 -36.32 6.63
N LEU A 34 -2.14 -36.11 7.92
CA LEU A 34 -1.10 -35.75 8.89
C LEU A 34 -0.88 -36.98 9.77
N GLU A 35 0.33 -37.52 9.76
CA GLU A 35 0.69 -38.71 10.53
C GLU A 35 1.61 -38.34 11.69
N PRO A 36 1.07 -38.18 12.92
CA PRO A 36 1.89 -37.88 14.09
C PRO A 36 2.94 -38.98 14.33
N THR A 37 4.16 -38.55 14.60
CA THR A 37 5.31 -39.42 14.92
C THR A 37 5.75 -39.30 16.38
N GLY A 38 5.13 -38.38 17.14
CA GLY A 38 5.38 -38.12 18.54
C GLY A 38 4.45 -37.03 19.07
N THR A 39 4.58 -36.69 20.36
CA THR A 39 3.73 -35.70 21.05
C THR A 39 4.47 -34.45 21.49
N VAL A 40 5.81 -34.43 21.34
CA VAL A 40 6.68 -33.32 21.73
C VAL A 40 7.47 -32.91 20.49
N PRO A 41 7.61 -31.60 20.19
CA PRO A 41 8.41 -31.12 19.05
C PRO A 41 9.81 -31.73 19.06
N ASN A 42 10.27 -32.20 17.90
CA ASN A 42 11.62 -32.72 17.71
C ASN A 42 12.55 -31.56 17.29
N PRO A 43 13.55 -31.17 18.11
CA PRO A 43 14.45 -30.06 17.79
C PRO A 43 15.30 -30.25 16.53
N ALA A 44 15.40 -31.49 16.01
CA ALA A 44 16.13 -31.79 14.78
C ALA A 44 15.29 -31.59 13.50
N LEU A 45 13.98 -31.33 13.63
CA LEU A 45 13.08 -31.12 12.50
C LEU A 45 12.75 -29.62 12.34
N PRO A 46 12.55 -29.14 11.10
CA PRO A 46 12.00 -27.81 10.87
C PRO A 46 10.52 -27.76 11.29
N TYR A 47 9.93 -26.57 11.27
CA TYR A 47 8.51 -26.35 11.60
C TYR A 47 7.70 -26.13 10.33
N ALA A 48 6.56 -26.80 10.22
CA ALA A 48 5.55 -26.52 9.21
C ALA A 48 4.39 -25.78 9.86
N LEU A 49 3.99 -24.64 9.28
CA LEU A 49 2.86 -23.85 9.77
C LEU A 49 2.01 -23.33 8.59
N PRO A 50 0.75 -22.95 8.85
CA PRO A 50 -0.04 -22.20 7.87
C PRO A 50 0.73 -20.99 7.34
N GLY A 51 0.63 -20.72 6.03
CA GLY A 51 1.34 -19.58 5.45
C GLY A 51 0.84 -18.24 5.97
N PHE A 52 1.68 -17.21 5.90
CA PHE A 52 1.30 -15.86 6.31
C PHE A 52 0.33 -15.23 5.31
N VAL A 53 -0.56 -14.39 5.82
CA VAL A 53 -1.49 -13.61 5.00
C VAL A 53 -1.33 -12.13 5.33
N ASP A 54 -1.16 -11.32 4.30
CA ASP A 54 -1.28 -9.88 4.44
C ASP A 54 -2.76 -9.50 4.44
N ALA A 55 -3.25 -8.95 5.55
CA ALA A 55 -4.67 -8.67 5.75
C ALA A 55 -5.15 -7.37 5.09
N HIS A 56 -4.25 -6.52 4.57
CA HIS A 56 -4.58 -5.32 3.79
C HIS A 56 -3.33 -4.79 3.07
N VAL A 57 -3.34 -4.72 1.74
CA VAL A 57 -2.21 -4.20 0.96
C VAL A 57 -2.67 -3.58 -0.35
N HIS A 58 -1.95 -2.56 -0.80
CA HIS A 58 -2.04 -2.05 -2.16
C HIS A 58 -0.90 -2.66 -2.97
N VAL A 59 -1.18 -3.60 -3.86
CA VAL A 59 -0.13 -4.26 -4.66
C VAL A 59 0.62 -3.22 -5.50
N GLU A 60 -0.10 -2.21 -5.97
CA GLU A 60 0.41 -1.09 -6.75
C GLU A 60 1.50 -0.29 -6.02
N SER A 61 1.43 -0.19 -4.69
CA SER A 61 2.45 0.48 -3.86
C SER A 61 3.82 -0.21 -3.96
N SER A 62 3.85 -1.50 -4.30
CA SER A 62 5.11 -2.21 -4.59
C SER A 62 5.72 -1.84 -5.93
N LEU A 63 5.02 -1.05 -6.75
CA LEU A 63 5.40 -0.72 -8.12
C LEU A 63 5.46 -1.95 -9.03
N LEU A 64 4.84 -3.08 -8.65
CA LEU A 64 4.84 -4.34 -9.37
C LEU A 64 3.43 -4.78 -9.76
N ALA A 65 3.30 -5.39 -10.93
CA ALA A 65 2.11 -6.15 -11.26
C ALA A 65 1.90 -7.32 -10.26
N PRO A 66 0.66 -7.79 -10.01
CA PRO A 66 0.36 -8.85 -9.04
C PRO A 66 1.24 -10.10 -9.14
N SER A 67 1.54 -10.56 -10.35
CA SER A 67 2.40 -11.72 -10.59
C SER A 67 3.84 -11.55 -10.11
N GLU A 68 4.42 -10.35 -10.25
CA GLU A 68 5.77 -10.05 -9.75
C GLU A 68 5.76 -9.77 -8.24
N PHE A 69 4.71 -9.14 -7.71
CA PHE A 69 4.49 -9.04 -6.26
C PHE A 69 4.47 -10.43 -5.62
N ALA A 70 3.69 -11.36 -6.18
CA ALA A 70 3.60 -12.73 -5.69
C ALA A 70 4.97 -13.41 -5.65
N ARG A 71 5.81 -13.21 -6.68
CA ARG A 71 7.16 -13.77 -6.77
C ARG A 71 8.05 -13.31 -5.61
N LEU A 72 7.95 -12.05 -5.18
CA LEU A 72 8.67 -11.55 -4.00
C LEU A 72 8.01 -12.01 -2.69
N ALA A 73 6.69 -11.95 -2.57
CA ALA A 73 5.98 -12.26 -1.33
C ALA A 73 6.18 -13.72 -0.87
N VAL A 74 6.17 -14.69 -1.80
CA VAL A 74 6.30 -16.12 -1.44
C VAL A 74 7.66 -16.51 -0.86
N VAL A 75 8.72 -15.75 -1.14
CA VAL A 75 10.04 -16.04 -0.55
C VAL A 75 10.08 -15.73 0.94
N HIS A 76 9.12 -14.93 1.41
CA HIS A 76 8.93 -14.56 2.81
C HIS A 76 7.81 -15.37 3.49
N GLY A 77 7.26 -16.39 2.82
CA GLY A 77 6.24 -17.27 3.38
C GLY A 77 4.83 -16.68 3.38
N THR A 78 4.61 -15.55 2.71
CA THR A 78 3.26 -15.07 2.44
C THR A 78 2.64 -15.90 1.32
N VAL A 79 1.42 -16.38 1.56
CA VAL A 79 0.67 -17.25 0.63
C VAL A 79 -0.56 -16.57 0.03
N ALA A 80 -1.02 -15.50 0.67
CA ALA A 80 -2.19 -14.75 0.25
C ALA A 80 -2.13 -13.29 0.68
N THR A 81 -2.90 -12.45 0.00
CA THR A 81 -3.14 -11.06 0.40
C THR A 81 -4.62 -10.72 0.26
N VAL A 82 -5.07 -9.80 1.11
CA VAL A 82 -6.30 -9.03 0.96
C VAL A 82 -5.88 -7.71 0.34
N SER A 83 -6.18 -7.52 -0.93
CA SER A 83 -5.58 -6.46 -1.74
C SER A 83 -6.62 -5.47 -2.24
N ASP A 84 -6.46 -4.21 -1.90
CA ASP A 84 -7.33 -3.14 -2.40
C ASP A 84 -6.71 -2.53 -3.66
N PRO A 85 -7.32 -2.75 -4.86
CA PRO A 85 -6.82 -2.21 -6.11
C PRO A 85 -7.35 -0.78 -6.36
N HIS A 86 -7.53 0.04 -5.32
CA HIS A 86 -8.09 1.38 -5.47
C HIS A 86 -7.18 2.31 -6.27
N GLU A 87 -5.87 2.04 -6.29
CA GLU A 87 -4.89 2.88 -6.99
C GLU A 87 -5.13 2.79 -8.48
N ILE A 88 -5.05 1.59 -9.05
CA ILE A 88 -5.39 1.38 -10.47
C ILE A 88 -6.87 1.65 -10.75
N GLY A 89 -7.75 1.49 -9.75
CA GLY A 89 -9.14 1.90 -9.79
C GLY A 89 -9.32 3.39 -10.06
N ASN A 90 -8.54 4.27 -9.41
CA ASN A 90 -8.55 5.71 -9.66
C ASN A 90 -8.07 6.07 -11.07
N VAL A 91 -7.22 5.24 -11.67
CA VAL A 91 -6.67 5.49 -13.02
C VAL A 91 -7.59 5.00 -14.14
N LEU A 92 -8.08 3.75 -14.01
CA LEU A 92 -8.72 2.98 -15.08
C LEU A 92 -10.14 2.52 -14.72
N GLY A 93 -10.62 2.80 -13.52
CA GLY A 93 -11.92 2.35 -13.02
C GLY A 93 -12.00 0.83 -12.92
N VAL A 94 -13.17 0.27 -13.27
CA VAL A 94 -13.41 -1.18 -13.28
C VAL A 94 -12.41 -1.94 -14.16
N GLN A 95 -11.93 -1.34 -15.26
CA GLN A 95 -10.93 -1.99 -16.13
C GLN A 95 -9.59 -2.19 -15.42
N GLY A 96 -9.23 -1.30 -14.49
CA GLY A 96 -8.06 -1.46 -13.62
C GLY A 96 -8.21 -2.65 -12.66
N VAL A 97 -9.38 -2.78 -12.05
CA VAL A 97 -9.69 -3.92 -11.16
C VAL A 97 -9.67 -5.24 -11.95
N GLU A 98 -10.27 -5.27 -13.14
CA GLU A 98 -10.26 -6.43 -14.04
C GLU A 98 -8.83 -6.80 -14.49
N TYR A 99 -7.94 -5.81 -14.68
CA TYR A 99 -6.53 -6.03 -14.96
C TYR A 99 -5.83 -6.76 -13.80
N MET A 100 -6.03 -6.32 -12.56
CA MET A 100 -5.43 -6.94 -11.37
C MET A 100 -5.87 -8.40 -11.22
N LEU A 101 -7.17 -8.66 -11.40
CA LEU A 101 -7.74 -10.01 -11.42
C LEU A 101 -7.11 -10.88 -12.52
N LYS A 102 -7.00 -10.36 -13.74
CA LYS A 102 -6.42 -11.09 -14.88
C LYS A 102 -4.96 -11.43 -14.64
N ASN A 103 -4.16 -10.48 -14.14
CA ASN A 103 -2.75 -10.70 -13.88
C ASN A 103 -2.52 -11.69 -12.72
N GLY A 104 -3.25 -11.51 -11.60
CA GLY A 104 -3.16 -12.38 -10.42
C GLY A 104 -3.50 -13.85 -10.70
N ARG A 105 -4.46 -14.12 -11.61
CA ARG A 105 -4.82 -15.49 -12.05
C ARG A 105 -3.70 -16.26 -12.76
N GLN A 106 -2.65 -15.58 -13.21
CA GLN A 106 -1.54 -16.22 -13.91
C GLN A 106 -0.54 -16.91 -12.97
N VAL A 107 -0.65 -16.70 -11.65
CA VAL A 107 0.25 -17.24 -10.63
C VAL A 107 -0.54 -17.99 -9.55
N PRO A 108 0.07 -18.93 -8.80
CA PRO A 108 -0.64 -19.71 -7.79
C PRO A 108 -0.97 -18.94 -6.50
N PHE A 109 -0.43 -17.72 -6.36
CA PHE A 109 -0.63 -16.86 -5.19
C PHE A 109 -2.09 -16.41 -5.04
N LYS A 110 -2.56 -16.34 -3.79
CA LYS A 110 -3.99 -16.15 -3.50
C LYS A 110 -4.29 -14.69 -3.21
N PHE A 111 -4.66 -13.95 -4.24
CA PHE A 111 -5.17 -12.59 -4.12
C PHE A 111 -6.66 -12.61 -3.81
N CYS A 112 -7.06 -11.93 -2.73
CA CYS A 112 -8.44 -11.57 -2.46
C CYS A 112 -8.58 -10.08 -2.73
N PHE A 113 -9.08 -9.73 -3.91
CA PHE A 113 -9.19 -8.33 -4.30
C PHE A 113 -10.44 -7.68 -3.68
N GLY A 114 -10.32 -6.39 -3.35
CA GLY A 114 -11.43 -5.56 -2.91
C GLY A 114 -12.17 -4.91 -4.08
N ALA A 115 -13.43 -4.55 -3.87
CA ALA A 115 -14.09 -3.56 -4.73
C ALA A 115 -13.74 -2.16 -4.21
N PRO A 116 -13.01 -1.31 -4.97
CA PRO A 116 -12.62 0.01 -4.49
C PRO A 116 -13.82 0.88 -4.12
N SER A 117 -13.80 1.44 -2.91
CA SER A 117 -14.99 2.08 -2.32
C SER A 117 -15.08 3.60 -2.59
N CYS A 118 -13.92 4.26 -2.66
CA CYS A 118 -13.76 5.72 -2.73
C CYS A 118 -12.98 6.14 -3.99
N VAL A 119 -13.53 5.86 -5.17
CA VAL A 119 -12.94 6.32 -6.45
C VAL A 119 -13.86 7.33 -7.15
N PRO A 120 -13.48 8.61 -7.22
CA PRO A 120 -12.31 9.24 -6.58
C PRO A 120 -12.50 9.40 -5.06
N ALA A 121 -11.41 9.64 -4.34
CA ALA A 121 -11.45 9.92 -2.90
C ALA A 121 -12.19 11.24 -2.60
N THR A 122 -12.07 12.23 -3.48
CA THR A 122 -12.62 13.58 -3.29
C THR A 122 -12.97 14.27 -4.63
N PRO A 123 -13.99 15.15 -4.69
CA PRO A 123 -14.30 15.92 -5.90
C PRO A 123 -13.32 17.09 -6.17
N PHE A 124 -12.39 17.38 -5.25
CA PHE A 124 -11.46 18.51 -5.33
C PHE A 124 -10.21 18.26 -6.18
N GLU A 125 -10.22 17.19 -6.97
CA GLU A 125 -9.12 16.78 -7.84
C GLU A 125 -9.67 16.13 -9.11
N THR A 126 -8.80 15.88 -10.08
CA THR A 126 -9.13 15.16 -11.31
C THR A 126 -8.51 13.76 -11.28
N ALA A 127 -9.36 12.74 -11.14
CA ALA A 127 -8.98 11.33 -11.28
C ALA A 127 -9.28 10.79 -12.69
N GLY A 128 -8.75 9.60 -12.99
CA GLY A 128 -8.95 8.93 -14.27
C GLY A 128 -10.30 8.24 -14.42
N ALA A 129 -10.98 7.93 -13.30
CA ALA A 129 -12.24 7.21 -13.30
C ALA A 129 -13.12 7.53 -12.08
N ILE A 130 -14.35 7.01 -12.13
CA ILE A 130 -15.31 6.95 -11.02
C ILE A 130 -15.79 5.50 -10.92
N ILE A 131 -15.88 4.96 -9.70
CA ILE A 131 -16.48 3.64 -9.44
C ILE A 131 -17.75 3.84 -8.62
N SER A 132 -18.89 3.61 -9.27
CA SER A 132 -20.23 3.77 -8.69
C SER A 132 -20.68 2.55 -7.90
N ALA A 133 -21.77 2.67 -7.14
CA ALA A 133 -22.42 1.53 -6.52
C ALA A 133 -22.83 0.44 -7.55
N THR A 134 -23.26 0.83 -8.75
CA THR A 134 -23.59 -0.12 -9.83
C THR A 134 -22.36 -0.91 -10.29
N ASP A 135 -21.20 -0.26 -10.38
CA ASP A 135 -19.94 -0.93 -10.73
C ASP A 135 -19.51 -1.92 -9.65
N ILE A 136 -19.65 -1.55 -8.38
CA ILE A 136 -19.38 -2.44 -7.23
C ILE A 136 -20.30 -3.66 -7.26
N GLU A 137 -21.59 -3.48 -7.52
CA GLU A 137 -22.52 -4.61 -7.65
C GLU A 137 -22.09 -5.56 -8.79
N GLN A 138 -21.69 -5.01 -9.95
CA GLN A 138 -21.20 -5.81 -11.06
C GLN A 138 -19.92 -6.57 -10.70
N LEU A 139 -18.98 -5.95 -9.98
CA LEU A 139 -17.76 -6.61 -9.51
C LEU A 139 -18.10 -7.80 -8.60
N PHE A 140 -18.99 -7.63 -7.61
CA PHE A 140 -19.41 -8.71 -6.73
C PHE A 140 -20.15 -9.84 -7.46
N GLN A 141 -20.94 -9.54 -8.49
CA GLN A 141 -21.66 -10.53 -9.28
C GLN A 141 -20.73 -11.34 -10.21
N ARG A 142 -19.77 -10.67 -10.84
CA ARG A 142 -18.97 -11.25 -11.93
C ARG A 142 -17.72 -11.99 -11.44
N TYR A 143 -17.16 -11.57 -10.30
CA TYR A 143 -15.84 -12.02 -9.87
C TYR A 143 -15.89 -12.58 -8.45
N PRO A 144 -15.77 -13.91 -8.25
CA PRO A 144 -15.73 -14.50 -6.92
C PRO A 144 -14.51 -14.05 -6.10
N GLU A 145 -13.41 -13.69 -6.78
CA GLU A 145 -12.19 -13.15 -6.17
C GLU A 145 -12.35 -11.74 -5.60
N ILE A 146 -13.43 -11.02 -5.94
CA ILE A 146 -13.79 -9.78 -5.27
C ILE A 146 -14.44 -10.14 -3.94
N GLY A 147 -13.62 -10.17 -2.89
CA GLY A 147 -13.93 -10.79 -1.61
C GLY A 147 -14.57 -9.87 -0.57
N TYR A 148 -14.42 -8.56 -0.73
CA TYR A 148 -14.80 -7.54 0.24
C TYR A 148 -15.05 -6.18 -0.44
N LEU A 149 -15.76 -5.28 0.23
CA LEU A 149 -15.73 -3.86 -0.13
C LEU A 149 -14.47 -3.26 0.49
N ALA A 150 -13.63 -2.67 -0.34
CA ALA A 150 -12.36 -2.15 0.10
C ALA A 150 -12.51 -0.95 1.04
N GLU A 151 -11.37 -0.44 1.54
CA GLU A 151 -11.36 0.45 2.69
C GLU A 151 -12.28 1.66 2.51
N MET A 152 -13.17 1.90 3.48
CA MET A 152 -14.12 3.00 3.44
C MET A 152 -13.52 4.28 4.02
N MET A 153 -12.68 4.96 3.24
CA MET A 153 -12.00 6.20 3.65
C MET A 153 -12.98 7.35 3.90
N ASN A 154 -14.12 7.36 3.18
CA ASN A 154 -15.18 8.35 3.37
C ASN A 154 -16.04 8.05 4.61
N TRP A 155 -15.39 7.91 5.76
CA TRP A 155 -16.06 7.80 7.06
C TRP A 155 -16.97 9.01 7.36
N PRO A 156 -16.72 10.27 6.93
CA PRO A 156 -17.68 11.35 7.10
C PRO A 156 -18.99 11.07 6.34
N GLY A 157 -18.91 10.50 5.13
CA GLY A 157 -20.06 10.05 4.35
C GLY A 157 -20.85 8.97 5.09
N VAL A 158 -20.17 8.02 5.74
CA VAL A 158 -20.84 7.01 6.59
C VAL A 158 -21.58 7.66 7.76
N LEU A 159 -20.93 8.55 8.51
CA LEU A 159 -21.56 9.20 9.68
C LEU A 159 -22.76 10.07 9.29
N ASN A 160 -22.69 10.72 8.13
CA ASN A 160 -23.77 11.55 7.59
C ASN A 160 -24.78 10.76 6.75
N ARG A 161 -24.58 9.44 6.59
CA ARG A 161 -25.41 8.54 5.79
C ARG A 161 -25.58 9.01 4.33
N ASP A 162 -24.48 9.41 3.71
CA ASP A 162 -24.45 9.72 2.28
C ASP A 162 -25.05 8.57 1.45
N ALA A 163 -25.89 8.90 0.48
CA ALA A 163 -26.69 7.91 -0.21
C ALA A 163 -25.85 6.93 -1.06
N ASP A 164 -24.79 7.40 -1.72
CA ASP A 164 -23.92 6.54 -2.52
C ASP A 164 -23.06 5.64 -1.61
N VAL A 165 -22.46 6.23 -0.57
CA VAL A 165 -21.66 5.48 0.42
C VAL A 165 -22.48 4.37 1.09
N MET A 166 -23.69 4.70 1.55
CA MET A 166 -24.55 3.72 2.21
C MET A 166 -25.04 2.64 1.25
N GLU A 167 -25.23 2.95 -0.04
CA GLU A 167 -25.60 1.96 -1.05
C GLU A 167 -24.46 0.97 -1.31
N LYS A 168 -23.21 1.44 -1.40
CA LYS A 168 -22.03 0.58 -1.52
C LYS A 168 -21.91 -0.40 -0.34
N ILE A 169 -22.11 0.10 0.88
CA ILE A 169 -22.11 -0.73 2.10
C ILE A 169 -23.26 -1.74 2.08
N ARG A 170 -24.48 -1.32 1.69
CA ARG A 170 -25.64 -2.19 1.57
C ARG A 170 -25.40 -3.32 0.56
N LEU A 171 -24.74 -3.04 -0.55
CA LEU A 171 -24.36 -4.04 -1.55
C LEU A 171 -23.38 -5.06 -0.95
N ALA A 172 -22.33 -4.62 -0.26
CA ALA A 172 -21.41 -5.55 0.41
C ALA A 172 -22.15 -6.51 1.35
N GLN A 173 -23.08 -5.98 2.16
CA GLN A 173 -23.94 -6.79 3.04
C GLN A 173 -24.86 -7.76 2.26
N GLN A 174 -25.47 -7.30 1.17
CA GLN A 174 -26.32 -8.13 0.29
C GLN A 174 -25.54 -9.33 -0.27
N TYR A 175 -24.28 -9.14 -0.68
CA TYR A 175 -23.42 -10.20 -1.20
C TYR A 175 -22.60 -10.91 -0.09
N ASN A 176 -22.88 -10.63 1.19
CA ASN A 176 -22.22 -11.21 2.35
C ASN A 176 -20.68 -11.06 2.30
N ARG A 177 -20.23 -9.87 1.88
CA ARG A 177 -18.85 -9.44 1.78
C ARG A 177 -18.51 -8.54 2.99
N PRO A 178 -17.36 -8.73 3.65
CA PRO A 178 -16.87 -7.79 4.66
C PRO A 178 -16.71 -6.39 4.05
N VAL A 179 -16.69 -5.38 4.93
CA VAL A 179 -16.37 -4.00 4.56
C VAL A 179 -15.17 -3.57 5.38
N ASP A 180 -14.10 -3.20 4.69
CA ASP A 180 -12.90 -2.71 5.34
C ASP A 180 -12.98 -1.23 5.67
N GLY A 181 -12.26 -0.81 6.71
CA GLY A 181 -12.30 0.55 7.20
C GLY A 181 -10.97 1.27 7.10
N HIS A 182 -11.09 2.59 6.93
CA HIS A 182 -10.01 3.55 7.01
C HIS A 182 -10.52 4.76 7.78
N ALA A 183 -10.28 4.80 9.09
CA ALA A 183 -10.87 5.81 9.97
C ALA A 183 -9.85 6.35 11.00
N PRO A 184 -8.78 7.05 10.56
CA PRO A 184 -7.74 7.54 11.45
C PRO A 184 -8.30 8.53 12.48
N GLY A 185 -8.06 8.26 13.77
CA GLY A 185 -8.45 9.14 14.88
C GLY A 185 -9.94 9.09 15.24
N LEU A 186 -10.76 8.31 14.53
CA LEU A 186 -12.18 8.16 14.81
C LEU A 186 -12.39 7.34 16.09
N THR A 187 -13.04 7.94 17.11
CA THR A 187 -13.23 7.31 18.43
C THR A 187 -14.64 7.54 18.98
N GLY A 188 -14.97 6.86 20.07
CA GLY A 188 -16.18 7.01 20.86
C GLY A 188 -17.45 6.72 20.06
N ALA A 189 -18.45 7.59 20.25
CA ALA A 189 -19.76 7.41 19.62
C ALA A 189 -19.70 7.40 18.10
N ASP A 190 -18.76 8.13 17.50
CA ASP A 190 -18.63 8.21 16.05
C ASP A 190 -18.00 6.93 15.49
N ALA A 191 -16.98 6.36 16.15
CA ALA A 191 -16.45 5.04 15.81
C ALA A 191 -17.52 3.95 15.92
N VAL A 192 -18.34 3.97 16.97
CA VAL A 192 -19.46 3.04 17.12
C VAL A 192 -20.48 3.18 15.98
N ARG A 193 -20.83 4.41 15.55
CA ARG A 193 -21.73 4.62 14.41
C ARG A 193 -21.15 4.07 13.11
N TYR A 194 -19.85 4.25 12.89
CA TYR A 194 -19.13 3.73 11.73
C TYR A 194 -19.16 2.20 11.70
N ILE A 195 -18.83 1.55 12.82
CA ILE A 195 -18.90 0.08 12.96
C ILE A 195 -20.32 -0.44 12.75
N GLN A 196 -21.33 0.22 13.34
CA GLN A 196 -22.74 -0.15 13.19
C GLN A 196 -23.28 -0.03 11.76
N ALA A 197 -22.64 0.78 10.91
CA ALA A 197 -22.98 0.84 9.49
C ALA A 197 -22.58 -0.45 8.74
N GLY A 198 -21.63 -1.23 9.28
CA GLY A 198 -21.23 -2.53 8.75
C GLY A 198 -19.73 -2.67 8.48
N ILE A 199 -18.91 -1.67 8.82
CA ILE A 199 -17.46 -1.73 8.67
C ILE A 199 -16.87 -2.63 9.76
N SER A 200 -16.05 -3.60 9.37
CA SER A 200 -15.59 -4.68 10.25
C SER A 200 -14.12 -4.63 10.65
N THR A 201 -13.30 -3.85 9.94
CA THR A 201 -11.86 -3.72 10.18
C THR A 201 -11.42 -2.26 10.19
N ASP A 202 -10.23 -1.99 10.71
CA ASP A 202 -9.52 -0.73 10.55
C ASP A 202 -8.01 -0.96 10.66
N HIS A 203 -7.23 -0.35 9.77
CA HIS A 203 -5.75 -0.39 9.77
C HIS A 203 -5.12 0.96 10.11
N GLU A 204 -5.93 1.99 10.38
CA GLU A 204 -5.49 3.38 10.59
C GLU A 204 -5.27 3.78 12.05
N CYS A 205 -5.46 2.86 13.00
CA CYS A 205 -5.18 3.15 14.40
C CYS A 205 -3.70 3.47 14.62
N PHE A 206 -3.41 4.65 15.16
CA PHE A 206 -2.03 5.07 15.47
C PHE A 206 -1.76 5.22 16.98
N MET A 207 -2.79 5.06 17.82
CA MET A 207 -2.66 5.03 19.27
C MET A 207 -3.36 3.80 19.87
N ALA A 208 -2.75 3.19 20.90
CA ALA A 208 -3.34 2.04 21.60
C ALA A 208 -4.76 2.31 22.13
N GLY A 209 -5.03 3.53 22.61
CA GLY A 209 -6.35 3.90 23.13
C GLY A 209 -7.44 3.92 22.05
N GLU A 210 -7.10 4.38 20.83
CA GLU A 210 -8.01 4.35 19.68
C GLU A 210 -8.29 2.91 19.25
N ALA A 211 -7.24 2.09 19.11
CA ALA A 211 -7.38 0.68 18.77
C ALA A 211 -8.23 -0.08 19.80
N LEU A 212 -8.00 0.16 21.08
CA LEU A 212 -8.76 -0.47 22.16
C LEU A 212 -10.24 -0.11 22.11
N ASP A 213 -10.57 1.16 21.84
CA ASP A 213 -11.95 1.63 21.70
C ASP A 213 -12.68 0.91 20.55
N LYS A 214 -12.03 0.79 19.39
CA LYS A 214 -12.56 0.04 18.23
C LYS A 214 -12.68 -1.47 18.51
N LEU A 215 -11.68 -2.08 19.16
CA LEU A 215 -11.71 -3.49 19.57
C LEU A 215 -12.87 -3.78 20.53
N GLN A 216 -13.12 -2.90 21.51
CA GLN A 216 -14.22 -3.01 22.46
C GLN A 216 -15.60 -2.86 21.79
N ALA A 217 -15.66 -2.10 20.70
CA ALA A 217 -16.86 -1.99 19.85
C ALA A 217 -17.04 -3.16 18.85
N GLY A 218 -16.12 -4.14 18.84
CA GLY A 218 -16.22 -5.36 18.02
C GLY A 218 -15.59 -5.27 16.63
N MET A 219 -14.87 -4.19 16.33
CA MET A 219 -14.08 -4.04 15.10
C MET A 219 -12.74 -4.79 15.24
N LYS A 220 -12.25 -5.36 14.15
CA LYS A 220 -10.91 -5.94 14.11
C LYS A 220 -9.88 -4.86 13.78
N VAL A 221 -8.72 -4.92 14.42
CA VAL A 221 -7.62 -3.97 14.17
C VAL A 221 -6.50 -4.67 13.41
N LEU A 222 -6.08 -4.07 12.31
CA LEU A 222 -4.95 -4.53 11.51
C LEU A 222 -3.72 -3.72 11.92
N ILE A 223 -2.71 -4.38 12.48
CA ILE A 223 -1.44 -3.73 12.78
C ILE A 223 -0.65 -3.60 11.47
N ARG A 224 -0.58 -2.36 10.97
CA ARG A 224 0.19 -1.98 9.78
C ARG A 224 1.67 -1.79 10.08
N GLU A 225 2.53 -2.33 9.22
CA GLU A 225 3.95 -1.99 9.14
C GLU A 225 4.40 -1.86 7.68
N GLY A 226 4.12 -0.70 7.11
CA GLY A 226 4.39 -0.36 5.71
C GLY A 226 5.59 0.56 5.50
N SER A 227 5.72 1.01 4.26
CA SER A 227 6.70 1.98 3.78
C SER A 227 6.24 3.41 4.07
N ALA A 228 4.93 3.65 4.06
CA ALA A 228 4.31 4.94 4.35
C ALA A 228 4.13 5.19 5.86
N ALA A 229 3.51 4.23 6.56
CA ALA A 229 3.17 4.34 7.97
C ALA A 229 3.47 3.04 8.73
N ARG A 230 3.81 3.18 10.02
CA ARG A 230 4.26 2.09 10.90
C ARG A 230 3.59 2.19 12.27
N ASN A 231 2.74 1.23 12.59
CA ASN A 231 1.90 1.24 13.79
C ASN A 231 2.24 0.10 14.76
N PHE A 232 3.18 -0.78 14.41
CA PHE A 232 3.53 -1.94 15.23
C PHE A 232 3.83 -1.58 16.69
N GLU A 233 4.72 -0.61 16.92
CA GLU A 233 5.13 -0.22 18.27
C GLU A 233 4.00 0.34 19.11
N ALA A 234 3.04 1.02 18.48
CA ALA A 234 1.91 1.62 19.18
C ALA A 234 0.86 0.58 19.59
N LEU A 235 0.74 -0.53 18.84
CA LEU A 235 -0.40 -1.43 18.92
C LEU A 235 -0.08 -2.85 19.42
N ILE A 236 1.18 -3.30 19.29
CA ILE A 236 1.53 -4.72 19.54
C ILE A 236 1.22 -5.18 20.96
N ASP A 237 1.27 -4.28 21.94
CA ASP A 237 1.01 -4.61 23.35
C ASP A 237 -0.46 -4.96 23.63
N LEU A 238 -1.38 -4.71 22.70
CA LEU A 238 -2.78 -5.16 22.78
C LEU A 238 -2.95 -6.65 22.39
N LEU A 239 -1.99 -7.23 21.67
CA LEU A 239 -2.07 -8.59 21.14
C LEU A 239 -2.38 -9.66 22.20
N PRO A 240 -1.74 -9.71 23.39
CA PRO A 240 -1.96 -10.77 24.37
C PRO A 240 -3.43 -11.01 24.74
N GLU A 241 -4.20 -9.93 24.83
CA GLU A 241 -5.61 -9.90 25.25
C GLU A 241 -6.58 -9.89 24.05
N HIS A 242 -6.15 -9.40 22.89
CA HIS A 242 -7.02 -9.15 21.74
C HIS A 242 -6.65 -9.92 20.46
N TYR A 243 -5.70 -10.85 20.51
CA TYR A 243 -5.19 -11.59 19.35
C TYR A 243 -6.25 -12.23 18.44
N GLU A 244 -7.48 -12.50 18.91
CA GLU A 244 -8.56 -13.05 18.08
C GLU A 244 -9.19 -12.02 17.12
N ASN A 245 -9.05 -10.73 17.43
CA ASN A 245 -9.58 -9.61 16.66
C ASN A 245 -8.47 -8.72 16.07
N MET A 246 -7.25 -9.25 16.01
CA MET A 246 -6.11 -8.54 15.43
C MET A 246 -5.54 -9.30 14.24
N MET A 247 -5.03 -8.58 13.26
CA MET A 247 -4.38 -9.11 12.06
C MET A 247 -3.14 -8.26 11.76
N PHE A 248 -2.24 -8.76 10.91
CA PHE A 248 -1.10 -7.99 10.42
C PHE A 248 -1.33 -7.57 8.97
N CYS A 249 -0.88 -6.37 8.62
CA CYS A 249 -0.91 -5.89 7.26
C CYS A 249 0.33 -5.06 6.91
N SER A 250 0.61 -4.93 5.61
CA SER A 250 1.66 -4.02 5.13
C SER A 250 1.13 -2.70 4.59
N ASP A 251 -0.10 -2.69 4.09
CA ASP A 251 -0.73 -1.52 3.45
C ASP A 251 0.07 -1.05 2.23
N ASP A 252 0.89 -0.01 2.37
CA ASP A 252 1.86 0.38 1.34
C ASP A 252 3.22 -0.30 1.52
N LYS A 253 3.68 -1.03 0.50
CA LYS A 253 4.93 -1.80 0.56
C LYS A 253 5.80 -1.62 -0.69
N HIS A 254 6.72 -0.67 -0.65
CA HIS A 254 7.69 -0.42 -1.71
C HIS A 254 8.58 -1.64 -2.03
N PRO A 255 9.06 -1.77 -3.28
CA PRO A 255 9.70 -2.99 -3.77
C PRO A 255 11.02 -3.30 -3.07
N ASP A 256 11.82 -2.29 -2.73
CA ASP A 256 13.08 -2.46 -1.99
C ASP A 256 12.85 -3.03 -0.59
N THR A 257 11.80 -2.57 0.11
CA THR A 257 11.46 -3.11 1.42
C THR A 257 10.77 -4.47 1.34
N LEU A 258 10.03 -4.75 0.26
CA LEU A 258 9.40 -6.06 0.03
C LEU A 258 10.44 -7.15 -0.20
N VAL A 259 11.53 -6.86 -0.92
CA VAL A 259 12.67 -7.79 -1.09
C VAL A 259 13.32 -8.18 0.24
N LEU A 260 13.29 -7.29 1.24
CA LEU A 260 13.88 -7.54 2.56
C LEU A 260 12.95 -8.37 3.47
N GLY A 261 11.64 -8.28 3.27
CA GLY A 261 10.66 -8.99 4.06
C GLY A 261 9.24 -8.44 3.93
N HIS A 262 8.31 -9.21 4.48
CA HIS A 262 6.88 -8.95 4.45
C HIS A 262 6.28 -9.23 5.83
N ILE A 263 5.13 -9.90 5.90
CA ILE A 263 4.46 -10.27 7.17
C ILE A 263 5.36 -11.09 8.11
N ASN A 264 6.33 -11.85 7.58
CA ASN A 264 7.30 -12.59 8.40
C ASN A 264 8.08 -11.70 9.37
N GLN A 265 8.39 -10.46 8.99
CA GLN A 265 9.11 -9.52 9.88
C GLN A 265 8.24 -9.09 11.06
N LEU A 266 6.94 -8.90 10.85
CA LEU A 266 5.98 -8.59 11.92
C LEU A 266 5.88 -9.76 12.91
N VAL A 267 5.83 -10.99 12.40
CA VAL A 267 5.82 -12.22 13.22
C VAL A 267 7.09 -12.35 14.04
N GLN A 268 8.25 -12.24 13.40
CA GLN A 268 9.56 -12.31 14.06
C GLN A 268 9.68 -11.25 15.16
N ARG A 269 9.32 -10.00 14.86
CA ARG A 269 9.39 -8.88 15.80
C ARG A 269 8.43 -9.05 16.97
N ALA A 270 7.21 -9.54 16.74
CA ALA A 270 6.24 -9.81 17.81
C ALA A 270 6.77 -10.87 18.78
N VAL A 271 7.30 -11.99 18.27
CA VAL A 271 7.89 -13.04 19.11
C VAL A 271 9.13 -12.53 19.85
N ALA A 272 10.00 -11.75 19.20
CA ALA A 272 11.15 -11.12 19.84
C ALA A 272 10.75 -10.15 20.97
N ARG A 273 9.56 -9.55 20.89
CA ARG A 273 8.93 -8.74 21.95
C ARG A 273 8.32 -9.56 23.09
N GLY A 274 8.43 -10.89 23.06
CA GLY A 274 7.90 -11.79 24.08
C GLY A 274 6.42 -12.15 23.90
N GLN A 275 5.83 -11.83 22.75
CA GLN A 275 4.46 -12.25 22.44
C GLN A 275 4.40 -13.78 22.25
N GLU A 276 3.31 -14.39 22.71
CA GLU A 276 3.13 -15.84 22.62
C GLU A 276 3.02 -16.30 21.15
N VAL A 277 3.93 -17.20 20.75
CA VAL A 277 4.09 -17.63 19.34
C VAL A 277 2.78 -18.07 18.69
N LEU A 278 1.97 -18.91 19.35
CA LEU A 278 0.73 -19.43 18.76
C LEU A 278 -0.33 -18.34 18.57
N LYS A 279 -0.36 -17.32 19.44
CA LYS A 279 -1.23 -16.15 19.27
C LYS A 279 -0.78 -15.29 18.10
N VAL A 280 0.53 -15.04 17.98
CA VAL A 280 1.12 -14.30 16.84
C VAL A 280 0.82 -15.00 15.52
N LEU A 281 0.98 -16.33 15.46
CA LEU A 281 0.67 -17.10 14.25
C LEU A 281 -0.83 -17.14 13.94
N ARG A 282 -1.70 -17.10 14.95
CA ARG A 282 -3.14 -16.94 14.71
C ARG A 282 -3.46 -15.58 14.07
N VAL A 283 -2.85 -14.50 14.55
CA VAL A 283 -2.96 -13.14 13.97
C VAL A 283 -2.47 -13.11 12.52
N ALA A 284 -1.33 -13.76 12.24
CA ALA A 284 -0.66 -13.67 10.94
C ALA A 284 -1.18 -14.66 9.87
N CYS A 285 -1.82 -15.76 10.28
CA CYS A 285 -2.25 -16.81 9.34
C CYS A 285 -3.76 -17.07 9.39
N ARG A 286 -4.32 -17.34 10.57
CA ARG A 286 -5.69 -17.88 10.69
C ARG A 286 -6.76 -16.79 10.64
N ASN A 287 -6.61 -15.72 11.42
CA ASN A 287 -7.59 -14.66 11.52
C ASN A 287 -7.96 -14.04 10.16
N PRO A 288 -7.00 -13.66 9.28
CA PRO A 288 -7.35 -13.12 7.96
C PRO A 288 -8.06 -14.14 7.07
N VAL A 289 -7.66 -15.41 7.11
CA VAL A 289 -8.34 -16.48 6.34
C VAL A 289 -9.79 -16.65 6.80
N GLU A 290 -10.06 -16.66 8.11
CA GLU A 290 -11.41 -16.78 8.64
C GLU A 290 -12.26 -15.52 8.39
N HIS A 291 -11.68 -14.32 8.53
CA HIS A 291 -12.42 -13.07 8.37
C HIS A 291 -12.89 -12.85 6.93
N TYR A 292 -11.98 -13.01 5.96
CA TYR A 292 -12.25 -12.78 4.53
C TYR A 292 -12.68 -14.04 3.79
N ARG A 293 -12.75 -15.19 4.48
CA ARG A 293 -13.10 -16.51 3.91
C ARG A 293 -12.19 -16.89 2.74
N LEU A 294 -10.89 -16.65 2.92
CA LEU A 294 -9.89 -16.86 1.88
C LEU A 294 -9.81 -18.35 1.51
N PRO A 295 -9.63 -18.70 0.23
CA PRO A 295 -9.47 -20.09 -0.21
C PRO A 295 -8.05 -20.61 0.09
N VAL A 296 -7.55 -20.40 1.30
CA VAL A 296 -6.20 -20.74 1.78
C VAL A 296 -6.29 -21.88 2.79
N GLY A 297 -5.45 -22.91 2.64
CA GLY A 297 -5.33 -24.00 3.58
C GLY A 297 -4.67 -23.58 4.89
N LEU A 298 -5.08 -24.17 6.00
CA LEU A 298 -4.57 -23.87 7.34
C LEU A 298 -3.86 -25.09 7.94
N LEU A 299 -3.15 -25.83 7.09
CA LEU A 299 -2.36 -27.02 7.44
C LEU A 299 -3.18 -28.12 8.15
N ARG A 300 -4.39 -28.42 7.67
CA ARG A 300 -5.23 -29.54 8.17
C ARG A 300 -5.47 -30.58 7.08
N GLU A 301 -5.80 -31.80 7.49
CA GLU A 301 -6.26 -32.83 6.56
C GLU A 301 -7.48 -32.33 5.75
N GLY A 302 -7.42 -32.48 4.42
CA GLY A 302 -8.43 -32.03 3.48
C GLY A 302 -8.23 -30.60 2.96
N ASP A 303 -7.49 -29.75 3.66
CA ASP A 303 -7.18 -28.39 3.19
C ASP A 303 -6.31 -28.44 1.91
N ALA A 304 -6.34 -27.37 1.11
CA ALA A 304 -5.31 -27.14 0.11
C ALA A 304 -3.94 -27.14 0.81
N ALA A 305 -2.92 -27.71 0.16
CA ALA A 305 -1.57 -27.76 0.72
C ALA A 305 -0.86 -26.40 0.56
N ASP A 306 -1.36 -25.41 1.29
CA ASP A 306 -0.75 -24.09 1.46
C ASP A 306 -0.12 -24.02 2.84
N PHE A 307 1.20 -24.05 2.88
CA PHE A 307 1.95 -24.00 4.14
C PHE A 307 3.38 -23.58 3.88
N ILE A 308 4.04 -23.16 4.94
CA ILE A 308 5.45 -22.79 4.92
C ILE A 308 6.25 -23.69 5.84
N VAL A 309 7.53 -23.86 5.53
CA VAL A 309 8.50 -24.54 6.37
C VAL A 309 9.53 -23.51 6.83
N VAL A 310 9.67 -23.35 8.15
CA VAL A 310 10.67 -22.46 8.77
C VAL A 310 11.66 -23.29 9.59
N ASP A 311 12.85 -22.75 9.75
CA ASP A 311 13.91 -23.40 10.54
C ASP A 311 13.56 -23.47 12.05
N ASN A 312 13.02 -22.37 12.60
CA ASN A 312 12.70 -22.23 14.01
C ASN A 312 11.58 -21.19 14.23
N LEU A 313 10.99 -21.19 15.43
CA LEU A 313 9.88 -20.29 15.81
C LEU A 313 10.33 -19.00 16.52
N GLN A 314 11.61 -18.64 16.41
CA GLN A 314 12.17 -17.38 16.89
C GLN A 314 12.49 -16.45 15.72
N ASP A 315 13.23 -16.94 14.73
CA ASP A 315 13.68 -16.16 13.57
C ASP A 315 12.75 -16.28 12.37
N PHE A 316 11.99 -17.37 12.26
CA PHE A 316 11.09 -17.65 11.14
C PHE A 316 11.78 -17.58 9.77
N ASN A 317 13.02 -18.09 9.64
CA ASN A 317 13.68 -18.12 8.35
C ASN A 317 12.94 -19.12 7.43
N VAL A 318 12.27 -18.60 6.41
CA VAL A 318 11.46 -19.40 5.48
C VAL A 318 12.38 -20.23 4.59
N GLN A 319 12.32 -21.55 4.78
CA GLN A 319 13.05 -22.52 3.97
C GLN A 319 12.27 -22.87 2.71
N GLN A 320 10.96 -23.07 2.83
CA GLN A 320 10.11 -23.49 1.72
C GLN A 320 8.69 -22.91 1.87
N THR A 321 8.07 -22.59 0.74
CA THR A 321 6.67 -22.15 0.66
C THR A 321 5.94 -23.03 -0.34
N TYR A 322 4.78 -23.54 0.05
CA TYR A 322 3.91 -24.36 -0.78
C TYR A 322 2.57 -23.68 -1.02
N LEU A 323 2.06 -23.76 -2.26
CA LEU A 323 0.72 -23.32 -2.65
C LEU A 323 0.05 -24.43 -3.45
N ASN A 324 -1.14 -24.87 -3.04
CA ASN A 324 -1.87 -25.99 -3.63
C ASN A 324 -0.97 -27.23 -3.86
N GLY A 325 -0.05 -27.50 -2.93
CA GLY A 325 0.89 -28.63 -2.99
C GLY A 325 2.06 -28.48 -3.97
N GLU A 326 2.25 -27.31 -4.57
CA GLU A 326 3.41 -27.00 -5.39
C GLU A 326 4.43 -26.20 -4.58
N LEU A 327 5.72 -26.55 -4.66
CA LEU A 327 6.79 -25.77 -4.05
C LEU A 327 7.01 -24.49 -4.87
N VAL A 328 6.62 -23.34 -4.32
CA VAL A 328 6.64 -22.04 -5.01
C VAL A 328 7.81 -21.14 -4.60
N ALA A 329 8.48 -21.46 -3.50
CA ALA A 329 9.73 -20.82 -3.12
C ALA A 329 10.60 -21.75 -2.27
N GLU A 330 11.91 -21.61 -2.40
CA GLU A 330 12.89 -22.35 -1.60
C GLU A 330 14.14 -21.49 -1.35
N ASN A 331 14.59 -21.43 -0.09
CA ASN A 331 15.82 -20.78 0.34
C ASN A 331 15.99 -19.34 -0.21
N GLY A 332 14.95 -18.51 -0.03
CA GLY A 332 14.95 -17.11 -0.47
C GLY A 332 14.81 -16.91 -1.98
N ARG A 333 14.48 -17.96 -2.74
CA ARG A 333 14.29 -17.87 -4.20
C ARG A 333 12.87 -18.29 -4.58
N THR A 334 12.26 -17.51 -5.44
CA THR A 334 10.96 -17.84 -6.02
C THR A 334 11.12 -18.92 -7.09
N LEU A 335 10.17 -19.85 -7.11
CA LEU A 335 10.00 -20.87 -8.14
C LEU A 335 8.74 -20.62 -8.98
N ILE A 336 7.96 -19.57 -8.67
CA ILE A 336 6.88 -19.09 -9.54
C ILE A 336 7.52 -18.60 -10.83
N SER A 337 7.08 -19.12 -11.98
CA SER A 337 7.58 -18.65 -13.28
C SER A 337 7.14 -17.22 -13.55
N ALA A 338 8.02 -16.40 -14.14
CA ALA A 338 7.64 -15.09 -14.64
C ALA A 338 6.58 -15.23 -15.74
N VAL A 339 5.63 -14.30 -15.76
CA VAL A 339 4.53 -14.28 -16.73
C VAL A 339 4.50 -12.92 -17.44
N PRO A 340 3.91 -12.83 -18.65
CA PRO A 340 3.79 -11.55 -19.33
C PRO A 340 2.97 -10.54 -18.51
N VAL A 341 3.49 -9.32 -18.38
CA VAL A 341 2.77 -8.17 -17.85
C VAL A 341 2.25 -7.35 -19.02
N GLU A 342 0.92 -7.22 -19.10
CA GLU A 342 0.27 -6.38 -20.10
C GLU A 342 0.37 -4.90 -19.68
N VAL A 343 0.68 -4.02 -20.62
CA VAL A 343 0.74 -2.58 -20.39
C VAL A 343 -0.61 -1.95 -20.73
N VAL A 344 -1.32 -1.50 -19.70
CA VAL A 344 -2.54 -0.67 -19.79
C VAL A 344 -2.26 0.69 -19.20
N ASN A 345 -2.83 1.78 -19.73
CA ASN A 345 -2.55 3.11 -19.20
C ASN A 345 -3.63 4.14 -19.58
N ASN A 346 -3.78 5.18 -18.76
CA ASN A 346 -4.60 6.36 -19.01
C ASN A 346 -3.76 7.62 -18.76
N PHE A 347 -2.99 7.98 -19.79
CA PHE A 347 -1.97 9.03 -19.71
C PHE A 347 -2.00 9.88 -20.98
N ILE A 348 -2.32 11.16 -20.85
CA ILE A 348 -2.30 12.14 -21.94
C ILE A 348 -0.98 12.90 -21.88
N ALA A 349 0.05 12.31 -22.49
CA ALA A 349 1.37 12.92 -22.56
C ALA A 349 1.35 14.24 -23.34
N HIS A 350 1.89 15.29 -22.74
CA HIS A 350 2.05 16.60 -23.37
C HIS A 350 3.38 17.24 -22.95
N PRO A 351 4.01 18.09 -23.79
CA PRO A 351 5.25 18.76 -23.40
C PRO A 351 5.04 19.70 -22.21
N VAL A 352 6.01 19.72 -21.30
CA VAL A 352 6.12 20.71 -20.22
C VAL A 352 7.44 21.46 -20.31
N GLN A 353 7.43 22.74 -19.97
CA GLN A 353 8.58 23.64 -20.02
C GLN A 353 8.74 24.39 -18.70
N ALA A 354 9.94 24.91 -18.44
CA ALA A 354 10.24 25.65 -17.21
C ALA A 354 9.28 26.81 -16.95
N GLN A 355 8.79 27.47 -18.01
CA GLN A 355 7.86 28.60 -17.90
C GLN A 355 6.49 28.18 -17.32
N ASP A 356 6.09 26.92 -17.45
CA ASP A 356 4.82 26.41 -16.93
C ASP A 356 4.78 26.38 -15.40
N PHE A 357 5.94 26.43 -14.74
CA PHE A 357 6.08 26.38 -13.27
C PHE A 357 6.37 27.75 -12.64
N GLN A 358 6.34 28.82 -13.43
CA GLN A 358 6.62 30.18 -12.95
C GLN A 358 5.40 30.79 -12.26
N LEU A 359 5.61 31.40 -11.10
CA LEU A 359 4.60 32.16 -10.36
C LEU A 359 5.01 33.63 -10.29
N SER A 360 4.15 34.52 -10.77
CA SER A 360 4.35 35.97 -10.65
C SER A 360 4.18 36.44 -9.21
N ALA A 361 5.00 37.39 -8.77
CA ALA A 361 4.82 38.05 -7.48
C ALA A 361 3.62 39.02 -7.54
N PRO A 362 2.55 38.81 -6.76
CA PRO A 362 1.36 39.68 -6.78
C PRO A 362 1.65 41.05 -6.15
N THR A 363 2.63 41.12 -5.25
CA THR A 363 3.09 42.33 -4.58
C THR A 363 4.62 42.35 -4.48
N PRO A 364 5.25 43.49 -4.14
CA PRO A 364 6.70 43.56 -3.97
C PRO A 364 7.26 42.73 -2.80
N GLN A 365 6.41 42.36 -1.83
CA GLN A 365 6.78 41.57 -0.65
C GLN A 365 5.67 40.55 -0.34
N PRO A 366 5.45 39.56 -1.22
CA PRO A 366 4.40 38.58 -1.01
C PRO A 366 4.77 37.60 0.10
N THR A 367 3.76 36.95 0.66
CA THR A 367 3.91 35.88 1.64
C THR A 367 3.57 34.55 1.00
N LEU A 368 4.42 33.55 1.17
CA LEU A 368 4.18 32.17 0.71
C LEU A 368 3.47 31.38 1.79
N ARG A 369 2.42 30.67 1.39
CA ARG A 369 1.82 29.61 2.19
C ARG A 369 2.54 28.30 1.85
N VAL A 370 3.44 27.88 2.73
CA VAL A 370 4.34 26.73 2.55
C VAL A 370 3.78 25.53 3.31
N MET A 371 3.70 24.39 2.61
CA MET A 371 3.43 23.08 3.21
C MET A 371 4.70 22.56 3.89
N GLU A 372 4.61 22.02 5.09
CA GLU A 372 5.71 21.26 5.71
C GLU A 372 5.36 19.78 5.78
N CYS A 373 6.24 18.93 5.25
CA CYS A 373 6.19 17.49 5.43
C CYS A 373 7.14 17.04 6.54
N PHE A 374 6.85 15.88 7.13
CA PHE A 374 7.67 15.27 8.17
C PHE A 374 8.08 13.85 7.77
N ASP A 375 9.31 13.45 8.08
CA ASP A 375 9.81 12.11 7.78
C ASP A 375 8.95 11.04 8.48
N GLY A 376 8.48 10.04 7.71
CA GLY A 376 7.64 8.94 8.18
C GLY A 376 6.24 9.34 8.65
N GLN A 377 5.68 10.48 8.22
CA GLN A 377 4.33 10.91 8.58
C GLN A 377 3.52 11.38 7.36
N LEU A 378 2.21 11.12 7.38
CA LEU A 378 1.28 11.52 6.32
C LEU A 378 0.73 12.95 6.51
N ILE A 379 0.72 13.42 7.76
CA ILE A 379 0.23 14.76 8.12
C ILE A 379 1.20 15.85 7.65
N THR A 380 0.65 17.03 7.35
CA THR A 380 1.42 18.23 6.98
C THR A 380 1.11 19.40 7.90
N ALA A 381 2.03 20.35 8.00
CA ALA A 381 1.79 21.63 8.66
C ALA A 381 1.80 22.78 7.63
N ARG A 382 1.30 23.94 8.07
CA ARG A 382 1.33 25.19 7.31
C ARG A 382 2.29 26.17 7.94
N HIS A 383 3.11 26.81 7.11
CA HIS A 383 3.92 27.97 7.47
C HIS A 383 3.71 29.12 6.50
N ASP A 384 3.57 30.33 7.02
CA ASP A 384 3.51 31.53 6.20
C ASP A 384 4.89 32.23 6.29
N VAL A 385 5.62 32.30 5.17
CA VAL A 385 7.00 32.84 5.12
C VAL A 385 7.16 33.92 4.06
N PRO A 386 8.10 34.88 4.21
CA PRO A 386 8.37 35.86 3.16
C PRO A 386 8.84 35.19 1.86
N ALA A 387 8.31 35.62 0.72
CA ALA A 387 8.71 35.10 -0.58
C ALA A 387 10.10 35.62 -1.01
N ARG A 388 10.92 34.73 -1.58
CA ARG A 388 12.09 35.13 -2.36
C ARG A 388 11.64 35.47 -3.78
N ILE A 389 12.04 36.65 -4.28
CA ILE A 389 11.65 37.16 -5.59
C ILE A 389 12.89 37.41 -6.45
N GLU A 390 12.86 36.92 -7.68
CA GLU A 390 13.86 37.24 -8.71
C GLU A 390 13.16 37.58 -10.01
N ASN A 391 13.51 38.72 -10.63
CA ASN A 391 12.93 39.18 -11.89
C ASN A 391 11.38 39.24 -11.91
N GLY A 392 10.76 39.54 -10.76
CA GLY A 392 9.30 39.62 -10.62
C GLY A 392 8.60 38.27 -10.45
N LEU A 393 9.35 37.17 -10.35
CA LEU A 393 8.85 35.83 -10.12
C LEU A 393 9.17 35.38 -8.69
N VAL A 394 8.26 34.61 -8.10
CA VAL A 394 8.52 33.88 -6.86
C VAL A 394 9.36 32.65 -7.18
N VAL A 395 10.52 32.54 -6.51
CA VAL A 395 11.48 31.45 -6.72
C VAL A 395 11.69 30.64 -5.44
N PRO A 396 12.17 29.39 -5.53
CA PRO A 396 12.57 28.60 -4.37
C PRO A 396 13.60 29.32 -3.49
N ASP A 397 13.52 29.13 -2.18
CA ASP A 397 14.57 29.50 -1.22
C ASP A 397 15.19 28.23 -0.63
N VAL A 398 16.06 27.60 -1.42
CA VAL A 398 16.75 26.34 -1.10
C VAL A 398 17.51 26.42 0.24
N ALA A 399 18.09 27.58 0.57
CA ALA A 399 18.82 27.77 1.82
C ALA A 399 17.90 27.74 3.06
N GLN A 400 16.60 27.93 2.88
CA GLN A 400 15.56 27.80 3.90
C GLN A 400 14.69 26.55 3.69
N ASP A 401 15.12 25.63 2.81
CA ASP A 401 14.37 24.44 2.39
C ASP A 401 12.95 24.77 1.90
N VAL A 402 12.78 25.90 1.20
CA VAL A 402 11.52 26.25 0.53
C VAL A 402 11.64 25.90 -0.95
N LEU A 403 11.10 24.75 -1.33
CA LEU A 403 11.13 24.21 -2.67
C LEU A 403 9.82 24.47 -3.40
N LYS A 404 9.83 24.49 -4.74
CA LYS A 404 8.59 24.43 -5.52
C LYS A 404 8.00 23.02 -5.44
N LEU A 405 6.69 22.94 -5.24
CA LEU A 405 5.86 21.74 -5.34
C LEU A 405 4.88 21.94 -6.48
N THR A 406 4.70 20.95 -7.34
CA THR A 406 3.74 21.02 -8.43
C THR A 406 2.96 19.72 -8.60
N VAL A 407 1.70 19.86 -9.02
CA VAL A 407 0.90 18.75 -9.54
C VAL A 407 0.50 19.06 -10.98
N VAL A 408 0.83 18.14 -11.89
CA VAL A 408 0.53 18.22 -13.32
C VAL A 408 -0.52 17.18 -13.66
N ASN A 409 -1.63 17.64 -14.24
CA ASN A 409 -2.73 16.77 -14.63
C ASN A 409 -2.28 15.82 -15.76
N ARG A 410 -2.41 14.51 -15.55
CA ARG A 410 -2.05 13.51 -16.57
C ARG A 410 -3.23 13.03 -17.42
N TYR A 411 -4.45 13.37 -17.04
CA TYR A 411 -5.70 12.94 -17.71
C TYR A 411 -6.23 13.96 -18.71
N ALA A 412 -5.78 15.20 -18.63
CA ALA A 412 -6.10 16.28 -19.55
C ALA A 412 -4.96 17.31 -19.56
N ALA A 413 -4.74 17.97 -20.69
CA ALA A 413 -3.84 19.11 -20.75
C ALA A 413 -4.43 20.28 -19.94
N ALA A 414 -3.76 20.63 -18.85
CA ALA A 414 -4.12 21.74 -17.97
C ALA A 414 -2.84 22.42 -17.46
N SER A 415 -2.95 23.69 -17.04
CA SER A 415 -1.83 24.37 -16.39
C SER A 415 -1.44 23.65 -15.09
N PRO A 416 -0.14 23.45 -14.82
CA PRO A 416 0.31 22.89 -13.55
C PRO A 416 -0.19 23.71 -12.36
N ALA A 417 -0.61 23.01 -11.30
CA ALA A 417 -0.77 23.64 -10.00
C ALA A 417 0.61 23.79 -9.36
N VAL A 418 0.95 24.97 -8.85
CA VAL A 418 2.26 25.25 -8.25
C VAL A 418 2.08 25.84 -6.85
N ALA A 419 2.81 25.31 -5.89
CA ALA A 419 2.89 25.74 -4.50
C ALA A 419 4.33 25.60 -3.99
N PHE A 420 4.50 25.72 -2.67
CA PHE A 420 5.81 25.61 -2.02
C PHE A 420 5.77 24.63 -0.86
N ILE A 421 6.88 23.91 -0.68
CA ILE A 421 7.02 22.89 0.35
C ILE A 421 8.37 23.01 1.07
N ARG A 422 8.40 22.60 2.34
CA ARG A 422 9.60 22.41 3.16
C ARG A 422 9.58 21.05 3.85
N GLY A 423 10.75 20.61 4.30
CA GLY A 423 10.99 19.32 4.97
C GLY A 423 11.62 18.27 4.05
N PHE A 424 11.73 18.52 2.75
CA PHE A 424 12.34 17.60 1.80
C PHE A 424 13.86 17.65 1.82
N GLY A 425 14.46 18.83 2.06
CA GLY A 425 15.90 19.03 2.20
C GLY A 425 16.69 19.10 0.89
N LEU A 426 16.06 18.98 -0.28
CA LEU A 426 16.78 19.02 -1.57
C LEU A 426 17.59 20.32 -1.70
N GLN A 427 18.85 20.18 -2.11
CA GLN A 427 19.77 21.31 -2.28
C GLN A 427 19.97 21.69 -3.75
N ARG A 428 19.64 20.78 -4.66
CA ARG A 428 19.74 20.97 -6.11
C ARG A 428 18.86 19.96 -6.83
N GLY A 429 18.46 20.26 -8.06
CA GLY A 429 17.70 19.32 -8.88
C GLY A 429 16.22 19.20 -8.49
N ALA A 430 15.59 18.13 -8.96
CA ALA A 430 14.16 17.88 -8.80
C ALA A 430 13.81 16.39 -8.75
N LEU A 431 12.66 16.08 -8.16
CA LEU A 431 12.05 14.75 -8.14
C LEU A 431 10.65 14.83 -8.76
N ALA A 432 10.22 13.80 -9.48
CA ALA A 432 8.86 13.67 -10.00
C ALA A 432 8.34 12.24 -9.86
N SER A 433 7.04 12.10 -9.63
CA SER A 433 6.35 10.81 -9.48
C SER A 433 4.98 10.86 -10.15
N SER A 434 4.62 9.83 -10.91
CA SER A 434 3.22 9.61 -11.33
C SER A 434 2.39 8.82 -10.32
N VAL A 435 3.00 8.42 -9.20
CA VAL A 435 2.32 7.86 -8.03
C VAL A 435 2.08 9.03 -7.06
N GLY A 436 0.87 9.59 -7.09
CA GLY A 436 0.40 10.66 -6.21
C GLY A 436 -0.98 10.35 -5.68
N HIS A 437 -1.09 9.84 -4.46
CA HIS A 437 -2.33 9.33 -3.88
C HIS A 437 -3.44 10.41 -3.85
N ASP A 438 -4.68 10.13 -4.24
CA ASP A 438 -5.19 8.90 -4.90
C ASP A 438 -5.50 9.13 -6.38
N SER A 439 -5.54 10.38 -6.84
CA SER A 439 -5.83 10.70 -8.24
C SER A 439 -4.68 10.37 -9.19
N HIS A 440 -3.46 10.21 -8.67
CA HIS A 440 -2.25 9.82 -9.39
C HIS A 440 -1.83 10.75 -10.53
N ASN A 441 -2.09 12.04 -10.40
CA ASN A 441 -1.45 13.05 -11.24
C ASN A 441 0.07 13.10 -10.97
N ILE A 442 0.83 13.72 -11.86
CA ILE A 442 2.29 13.82 -11.66
C ILE A 442 2.54 14.82 -10.55
N THR A 443 3.17 14.39 -9.45
CA THR A 443 3.59 15.26 -8.35
C THR A 443 5.10 15.42 -8.43
N ALA A 444 5.60 16.65 -8.35
CA ALA A 444 7.03 16.93 -8.46
C ALA A 444 7.47 18.06 -7.53
N ILE A 445 8.73 18.00 -7.10
CA ILE A 445 9.37 19.04 -6.31
C ILE A 445 10.72 19.42 -6.90
N GLY A 446 11.14 20.67 -6.76
CA GLY A 446 12.37 21.13 -7.39
C GLY A 446 12.96 22.40 -6.77
N CYS A 447 14.28 22.51 -6.91
CA CYS A 447 15.08 23.66 -6.51
C CYS A 447 15.07 24.80 -7.56
N ASP A 448 14.68 24.49 -8.78
CA ASP A 448 14.62 25.38 -9.94
C ASP A 448 13.62 24.85 -10.99
N ASP A 449 13.16 25.73 -11.87
CA ASP A 449 12.12 25.41 -12.85
C ASP A 449 12.61 24.49 -13.98
N GLU A 450 13.90 24.53 -14.29
CA GLU A 450 14.49 23.72 -15.38
C GLU A 450 14.58 22.25 -14.99
N SER A 451 15.09 21.96 -13.79
CA SER A 451 15.14 20.61 -13.22
C SER A 451 13.74 20.07 -12.99
N LEU A 452 12.82 20.91 -12.49
CA LEU A 452 11.43 20.53 -12.25
C LEU A 452 10.74 20.12 -13.56
N ALA A 453 10.86 20.95 -14.60
CA ALA A 453 10.32 20.64 -15.91
C ALA A 453 10.93 19.36 -16.49
N ARG A 454 12.25 19.15 -16.34
CA ARG A 454 12.91 17.95 -16.86
C ARG A 454 12.44 16.68 -16.14
N ALA A 455 12.31 16.71 -14.82
CA ALA A 455 11.82 15.57 -14.04
C ALA A 455 10.38 15.19 -14.44
N VAL A 456 9.48 16.17 -14.57
CA VAL A 456 8.10 15.94 -15.04
C VAL A 456 8.11 15.41 -16.48
N GLN A 457 8.94 15.97 -17.36
CA GLN A 457 9.03 15.56 -18.76
C GLN A 457 9.47 14.09 -18.89
N LEU A 458 10.42 13.61 -18.08
CA LEU A 458 10.84 12.20 -18.06
C LEU A 458 9.67 11.26 -17.71
N VAL A 459 8.89 11.60 -16.68
CA VAL A 459 7.70 10.84 -16.29
C VAL A 459 6.63 10.87 -17.40
N MET A 460 6.43 12.03 -18.02
CA MET A 460 5.48 12.22 -19.13
C MET A 460 5.86 11.37 -20.35
N GLU A 461 7.14 11.33 -20.72
CA GLU A 461 7.67 10.55 -21.86
C GLU A 461 7.51 9.04 -21.65
N ALA A 462 7.76 8.57 -20.42
CA ALA A 462 7.55 7.18 -20.05
C ALA A 462 6.07 6.82 -19.78
N LYS A 463 5.18 7.82 -19.76
CA LYS A 463 3.77 7.70 -19.38
C LYS A 463 3.60 7.08 -17.99
N GLY A 464 4.48 7.45 -17.08
CA GLY A 464 4.53 6.90 -15.74
C GLY A 464 5.94 6.59 -15.28
N GLY A 465 6.23 6.91 -14.03
CA GLY A 465 7.50 6.60 -13.41
C GLY A 465 7.84 7.47 -12.21
N LEU A 466 9.00 7.16 -11.65
CA LEU A 466 9.69 7.97 -10.64
C LEU A 466 10.97 8.50 -11.27
N ALA A 467 11.16 9.82 -11.24
CA ALA A 467 12.33 10.48 -11.81
C ALA A 467 13.07 11.31 -10.76
N ALA A 468 14.40 11.28 -10.83
CA ALA A 468 15.28 12.18 -10.11
C ALA A 468 16.25 12.84 -11.09
N VAL A 469 16.37 14.16 -11.03
CA VAL A 469 17.18 14.98 -11.94
C VAL A 469 18.10 15.86 -11.13
N GLY A 470 19.41 15.82 -11.40
CA GLY A 470 20.42 16.70 -10.82
C GLY A 470 20.86 17.83 -11.75
N PRO A 471 21.51 18.88 -11.21
CA PRO A 471 22.23 19.84 -12.06
C PRO A 471 23.38 19.08 -12.74
N ASP A 472 23.66 19.35 -14.01
CA ASP A 472 24.65 18.66 -14.87
C ASP A 472 24.13 17.46 -15.69
N GLY A 473 22.81 17.26 -15.77
CA GLY A 473 22.20 16.26 -16.67
C GLY A 473 22.22 14.83 -16.13
N GLN A 474 22.49 14.66 -14.83
CA GLN A 474 22.27 13.41 -14.13
C GLN A 474 20.76 13.16 -14.04
N GLU A 475 20.29 12.07 -14.66
CA GLU A 475 18.88 11.71 -14.72
C GLU A 475 18.74 10.22 -14.45
N LEU A 476 17.86 9.85 -13.51
CA LEU A 476 17.40 8.47 -13.34
C LEU A 476 15.88 8.44 -13.43
N LEU A 477 15.38 7.38 -14.08
CA LEU A 477 13.96 7.11 -14.25
C LEU A 477 13.70 5.64 -13.98
N LEU A 478 12.80 5.36 -13.03
CA LEU A 478 12.13 4.08 -12.92
C LEU A 478 10.81 4.15 -13.71
N PRO A 479 10.71 3.55 -14.90
CA PRO A 479 9.48 3.59 -15.69
C PRO A 479 8.38 2.71 -15.07
N LEU A 480 7.16 3.25 -15.03
CA LEU A 480 5.96 2.58 -14.52
C LEU A 480 4.85 2.58 -15.58
N PRO A 481 5.03 1.84 -16.69
CA PRO A 481 4.15 1.93 -17.85
C PRO A 481 2.73 1.40 -17.60
N VAL A 482 2.52 0.56 -16.57
CA VAL A 482 1.21 0.02 -16.22
C VAL A 482 0.49 1.04 -15.33
N ALA A 483 -0.52 1.70 -15.89
CA ALA A 483 -1.37 2.72 -15.28
C ALA A 483 -0.61 3.96 -14.73
N GLY A 484 0.68 4.09 -15.03
CA GLY A 484 1.53 5.07 -14.38
C GLY A 484 1.88 4.72 -12.93
N LEU A 485 1.66 3.47 -12.51
CA LEU A 485 1.78 3.00 -11.11
C LEU A 485 2.72 1.82 -10.94
N MET A 486 2.70 0.87 -11.89
CA MET A 486 3.45 -0.37 -11.79
C MET A 486 4.38 -0.57 -12.99
N SER A 487 5.46 -1.29 -12.75
CA SER A 487 6.41 -1.73 -13.76
C SER A 487 5.97 -3.05 -14.41
N ASP A 488 6.40 -3.27 -15.65
CA ASP A 488 6.29 -4.53 -16.38
C ASP A 488 7.56 -5.40 -16.29
N GLN A 489 8.52 -4.98 -15.47
CA GLN A 489 9.82 -5.63 -15.28
C GLN A 489 9.85 -6.59 -14.08
N ASP A 490 10.90 -7.42 -13.98
CA ASP A 490 11.13 -8.33 -12.85
C ASP A 490 11.22 -7.59 -11.52
N GLY A 491 10.58 -8.14 -10.48
CA GLY A 491 10.47 -7.48 -9.17
C GLY A 491 11.81 -7.11 -8.52
N TYR A 492 12.85 -7.94 -8.68
CA TYR A 492 14.18 -7.62 -8.11
C TYR A 492 14.87 -6.49 -8.88
N ALA A 493 14.66 -6.41 -10.20
CA ALA A 493 15.17 -5.32 -11.02
C ALA A 493 14.48 -3.99 -10.68
N VAL A 494 13.16 -4.01 -10.46
CA VAL A 494 12.38 -2.84 -10.03
C VAL A 494 12.84 -2.36 -8.65
N ALA A 495 13.05 -3.28 -7.69
CA ALA A 495 13.58 -2.94 -6.37
C ALA A 495 14.96 -2.26 -6.47
N ALA A 496 15.87 -2.81 -7.27
CA ALA A 496 17.20 -2.21 -7.49
C ALA A 496 17.12 -0.82 -8.16
N ALA A 497 16.22 -0.65 -9.14
CA ALA A 497 16.00 0.62 -9.80
C ALA A 497 15.39 1.67 -8.86
N TYR A 498 14.44 1.27 -8.01
CA TYR A 498 13.89 2.12 -6.95
C TYR A 498 14.99 2.57 -5.99
N THR A 499 15.82 1.65 -5.48
CA THR A 499 16.96 1.98 -4.61
C THR A 499 17.92 2.97 -5.27
N ALA A 500 18.17 2.86 -6.58
CA ALA A 500 19.04 3.78 -7.30
C ALA A 500 18.44 5.20 -7.42
N VAL A 501 17.16 5.30 -7.76
CA VAL A 501 16.45 6.58 -7.87
C VAL A 501 16.32 7.26 -6.49
N ASP A 502 16.05 6.51 -5.44
CA ASP A 502 16.03 6.96 -4.05
C ASP A 502 17.42 7.44 -3.57
N ALA A 503 18.48 6.70 -3.89
CA ALA A 503 19.85 7.09 -3.58
C ALA A 503 20.23 8.42 -4.24
N LEU A 504 19.80 8.65 -5.49
CA LEU A 504 20.01 9.93 -6.16
C LEU A 504 19.25 11.07 -5.46
N ALA A 505 18.00 10.86 -5.02
CA ALA A 505 17.27 11.87 -4.24
C ALA A 505 18.04 12.30 -2.97
N LYS A 506 18.67 11.34 -2.28
CA LYS A 506 19.53 11.59 -1.11
C LYS A 506 20.82 12.33 -1.49
N GLU A 507 21.46 11.96 -2.61
CA GLU A 507 22.64 12.66 -3.14
C GLU A 507 22.33 14.14 -3.47
N LEU A 508 21.14 14.41 -4.02
CA LEU A 508 20.64 15.75 -4.33
C LEU A 508 20.34 16.59 -3.07
N GLY A 509 20.28 15.95 -1.90
CA GLY A 509 20.21 16.60 -0.59
C GLY A 509 19.04 16.17 0.28
N SER A 510 18.14 15.30 -0.20
CA SER A 510 16.96 14.96 0.60
C SER A 510 17.33 14.26 1.91
N THR A 511 16.72 14.71 3.00
CA THR A 511 16.94 14.16 4.35
C THR A 511 15.91 13.10 4.75
N LEU A 512 14.90 12.87 3.90
CA LEU A 512 13.82 11.92 4.17
C LEU A 512 14.31 10.48 3.99
N GLN A 513 13.74 9.54 4.76
CA GLN A 513 14.05 8.13 4.57
C GLN A 513 13.54 7.59 3.23
N ALA A 514 12.35 8.04 2.82
CA ALA A 514 11.65 7.62 1.61
C ALA A 514 11.03 8.83 0.86
N PRO A 515 11.84 9.70 0.23
CA PRO A 515 11.39 10.92 -0.44
C PRO A 515 10.25 10.71 -1.46
N PHE A 516 10.29 9.65 -2.27
CA PHE A 516 9.21 9.38 -3.24
C PHE A 516 7.90 8.96 -2.56
N MET A 517 7.97 8.27 -1.42
CA MET A 517 6.79 7.95 -0.63
C MET A 517 6.20 9.21 -0.02
N THR A 518 7.02 10.07 0.60
CA THR A 518 6.52 11.35 1.12
C THR A 518 5.90 12.19 0.02
N LEU A 519 6.51 12.22 -1.18
CA LEU A 519 6.01 12.95 -2.34
C LEU A 519 4.63 12.46 -2.79
N SER A 520 4.39 11.14 -2.79
CA SER A 520 3.12 10.56 -3.24
C SER A 520 1.94 11.04 -2.40
N PHE A 521 2.14 11.29 -1.10
CA PHE A 521 1.09 11.79 -0.19
C PHE A 521 0.91 13.31 -0.19
N MET A 522 1.74 14.08 -0.88
CA MET A 522 1.57 15.55 -0.92
C MET A 522 0.36 15.98 -1.77
N ALA A 523 -0.19 15.05 -2.56
CA ALA A 523 -1.40 15.22 -3.35
C ALA A 523 -2.68 14.64 -2.70
N LEU A 524 -2.59 14.02 -1.52
CA LEU A 524 -3.74 13.36 -0.90
C LEU A 524 -4.59 14.33 -0.06
N LEU A 525 -5.63 14.91 -0.67
CA LEU A 525 -6.43 16.02 -0.13
C LEU A 525 -7.25 15.70 1.13
N VAL A 526 -7.44 14.43 1.46
CA VAL A 526 -8.24 13.98 2.60
C VAL A 526 -7.47 13.99 3.93
N ILE A 527 -6.19 14.42 3.93
CA ILE A 527 -5.33 14.52 5.11
C ILE A 527 -4.96 15.98 5.40
N PRO A 528 -5.09 16.47 6.65
CA PRO A 528 -4.68 17.83 7.02
C PRO A 528 -3.14 18.03 7.09
N SER A 529 -2.62 19.25 7.09
CA SER A 529 -3.31 20.55 6.92
C SER A 529 -3.32 21.01 5.45
N LEU A 530 -2.16 21.17 4.81
CA LEU A 530 -2.07 21.59 3.40
C LEU A 530 -1.67 20.44 2.48
N LYS A 531 -2.33 20.37 1.32
CA LYS A 531 -2.06 19.42 0.23
C LYS A 531 -2.19 20.12 -1.13
N LEU A 532 -1.64 19.56 -2.20
CA LEU A 532 -1.74 20.15 -3.55
C LEU A 532 -2.47 19.19 -4.48
N SER A 533 -3.60 19.59 -5.08
CA SER A 533 -4.17 18.85 -6.21
C SER A 533 -3.78 19.49 -7.53
N ASP A 534 -4.16 18.85 -8.64
CA ASP A 534 -4.04 19.40 -9.99
C ASP A 534 -4.84 20.70 -10.18
N LYS A 535 -5.74 21.04 -9.24
CA LYS A 535 -6.57 22.24 -9.27
C LYS A 535 -6.06 23.38 -8.38
N GLY A 536 -5.07 23.13 -7.52
CA GLY A 536 -4.47 24.15 -6.65
C GLY A 536 -4.20 23.70 -5.23
N LEU A 537 -3.62 24.61 -4.43
CA LEU A 537 -3.31 24.38 -3.02
C LEU A 537 -4.60 24.28 -2.21
N PHE A 538 -4.73 23.20 -1.44
CA PHE A 538 -5.92 22.84 -0.71
C PHE A 538 -5.64 22.83 0.80
N ASP A 539 -6.55 23.42 1.56
CA ASP A 539 -6.57 23.41 3.01
C ASP A 539 -7.55 22.30 3.45
N GLY A 540 -7.00 21.19 3.96
CA GLY A 540 -7.75 20.02 4.41
C GLY A 540 -8.53 20.26 5.71
N GLU A 541 -8.18 21.28 6.50
CA GLU A 541 -8.91 21.64 7.72
C GLU A 541 -10.13 22.49 7.38
N ALA A 542 -9.97 23.47 6.49
CA ALA A 542 -11.05 24.34 6.01
C ALA A 542 -11.82 23.74 4.82
N PHE A 543 -11.32 22.64 4.26
CA PHE A 543 -11.85 21.89 3.12
C PHE A 543 -12.12 22.77 1.89
N ARG A 544 -11.14 23.60 1.50
CA ARG A 544 -11.24 24.54 0.38
C ARG A 544 -9.89 24.88 -0.24
N PHE A 545 -9.90 25.38 -1.47
CA PHE A 545 -8.71 25.95 -2.10
C PHE A 545 -8.29 27.26 -1.44
N VAL A 546 -6.97 27.47 -1.39
CA VAL A 546 -6.32 28.67 -0.87
C VAL A 546 -5.19 29.10 -1.81
N GLU A 547 -4.85 30.39 -1.81
CA GLU A 547 -3.76 30.89 -2.65
C GLU A 547 -2.39 30.47 -2.08
N ALA A 548 -1.45 30.10 -2.96
CA ALA A 548 -0.08 29.76 -2.55
C ALA A 548 0.76 31.02 -2.27
N VAL A 549 0.43 32.14 -2.90
CA VAL A 549 1.15 33.42 -2.80
C VAL A 549 0.15 34.53 -2.48
N MET A 550 0.36 35.24 -1.38
CA MET A 550 -0.51 36.33 -0.87
C MET A 550 0.14 37.69 -0.95
#